data_AF-A0A060BRU4-F1
#
_entry.id   AF-A0A060BRU4-F1
#
_cell.length_a   1.000
_cell.length_b   1.000
_cell.length_c   1.000
_cell.angle_alpha   90.00
_cell.angle_beta   90.00
_cell.angle_gamma   90.00
#
_symmetry.space_group_name_H-M   'P 1'
#
loop_
_entity.id
_entity.type
_entity.pdbx_description
1 polymer ?
#
loop_
_entity_poly.entity_id
_entity_poly.type
_entity_poly.pdbx_seq_one_letter_code
_entity_poly.pdbx_strand_id
1 'polypeptide(L)'
;LAVARQSGIPHQLIIAQAALESAWGNKEILTKSGKPSHNLFGIKATDDWQGETTEVTTTEYSAGIAQKVKGIFKVYHSYDEALSDYASLLINNPRYKNV
;
A
#
# COMPACT_ATOMS: atom_id res chain seq x y z
N LEU A 1 -11.72 -0.84 11.28
CA LEU A 1 -11.93 -0.77 12.76
C LEU A 1 -11.28 -1.93 13.51
N ALA A 2 -11.26 -3.17 12.98
CA ALA A 2 -10.54 -4.29 13.61
C ALA A 2 -9.02 -4.06 13.63
N VAL A 3 -8.44 -3.74 12.47
CA VAL A 3 -7.00 -3.45 12.33
C VAL A 3 -6.53 -2.36 13.28
N ALA A 4 -7.19 -1.19 13.31
CA ALA A 4 -6.86 -0.09 14.23
C ALA A 4 -6.83 -0.50 15.70
N ARG A 5 -7.75 -1.38 16.13
CA ARG A 5 -7.80 -1.88 17.51
C ARG A 5 -6.66 -2.86 17.80
N GLN A 6 -6.30 -3.70 16.84
CA GLN A 6 -5.22 -4.67 16.98
C GLN A 6 -3.85 -4.01 16.93
N SER A 7 -3.69 -2.96 16.12
CA SER A 7 -2.42 -2.31 15.90
C SER A 7 -2.13 -1.14 16.83
N GLY A 8 -3.16 -0.56 17.45
CA GLY A 8 -3.05 0.70 18.19
C GLY A 8 -2.98 1.93 17.28
N ILE A 9 -3.00 1.76 15.95
CA ILE A 9 -2.96 2.86 14.98
C ILE A 9 -4.35 3.50 14.91
N PRO A 10 -4.48 4.84 15.09
CA PRO A 10 -5.77 5.51 14.99
C PRO A 10 -6.47 5.22 13.65
N HIS A 11 -7.75 4.82 13.70
CA HIS A 11 -8.48 4.46 12.49
C HIS A 11 -8.61 5.63 11.51
N GLN A 12 -8.71 6.87 12.03
CA GLN A 12 -8.76 8.06 11.19
C GLN A 12 -7.48 8.24 10.38
N LEU A 13 -6.31 7.90 10.94
CA LEU A 13 -5.03 7.97 10.23
C LEU A 13 -5.01 6.98 9.06
N ILE A 14 -5.43 5.73 9.31
CA ILE A 14 -5.50 4.69 8.28
C ILE A 14 -6.41 5.13 7.13
N ILE A 15 -7.60 5.65 7.44
CA ILE A 15 -8.56 6.12 6.44
C ILE A 15 -8.02 7.32 5.68
N ALA A 16 -7.42 8.30 6.38
CA ALA A 16 -6.85 9.48 5.76
C ALA A 16 -5.72 9.13 4.79
N GLN A 17 -4.82 8.22 5.17
CA GLN A 17 -3.75 7.76 4.28
C GLN A 17 -4.31 6.95 3.11
N ALA A 18 -5.24 6.03 3.33
CA ALA A 18 -5.86 5.31 2.23
C ALA A 18 -6.52 6.26 1.22
N ALA A 19 -7.25 7.27 1.70
CA ALA A 19 -7.87 8.29 0.85
C ALA A 19 -6.84 9.14 0.10
N LEU A 20 -5.76 9.57 0.75
CA LEU A 20 -4.71 10.35 0.14
C LEU A 20 -3.98 9.55 -0.96
N GLU A 21 -3.53 8.34 -0.63
CA GLU A 21 -2.69 7.51 -1.51
C GLU A 21 -3.47 6.98 -2.73
N SER A 22 -4.76 6.66 -2.55
CA SER A 22 -5.62 6.13 -3.63
C SER A 22 -6.46 7.20 -4.34
N ALA A 23 -6.32 8.48 -3.97
CA ALA A 23 -7.20 9.56 -4.40
C ALA A 23 -8.70 9.22 -4.16
N TRP A 24 -9.04 8.85 -2.93
CA TRP A 24 -10.37 8.38 -2.52
C TRP A 24 -10.85 7.14 -3.31
N GLY A 25 -9.93 6.23 -3.61
CA GLY A 25 -10.19 5.02 -4.41
C GLY A 25 -10.21 5.23 -5.92
N ASN A 26 -10.16 6.47 -6.42
CA ASN A 26 -10.24 6.73 -7.87
C ASN A 26 -8.97 6.33 -8.64
N LYS A 27 -7.85 6.16 -7.96
CA LYS A 27 -6.55 5.80 -8.55
C LYS A 27 -5.97 4.53 -7.93
N GLU A 28 -6.83 3.57 -7.61
CA GLU A 28 -6.38 2.27 -7.14
C GLU A 28 -5.49 1.58 -8.19
N ILE A 29 -4.47 0.85 -7.71
CA ILE A 29 -3.62 0.02 -8.55
C ILE A 29 -4.44 -1.16 -9.09
N LEU A 30 -4.47 -1.31 -10.41
CA LEU A 30 -5.13 -2.43 -11.07
C LEU A 30 -4.12 -3.53 -11.45
N THR A 31 -4.60 -4.77 -11.46
CA THR A 31 -3.89 -5.90 -12.07
C THR A 31 -3.80 -5.72 -13.59
N LYS A 32 -2.96 -6.50 -14.27
CA LYS A 32 -2.90 -6.53 -15.75
C LYS A 32 -4.25 -6.82 -16.41
N SER A 33 -5.15 -7.52 -15.71
CA SER A 33 -6.50 -7.84 -16.18
C SER A 33 -7.53 -6.73 -15.93
N GLY A 34 -7.12 -5.61 -15.33
CA GLY A 34 -8.00 -4.50 -14.97
C GLY A 34 -8.78 -4.71 -13.66
N LYS A 35 -8.57 -5.82 -12.95
CA LYS A 35 -9.18 -6.06 -11.63
C LYS A 35 -8.49 -5.22 -10.54
N PRO A 36 -9.21 -4.83 -9.47
CA PRO A 36 -8.60 -4.22 -8.29
C PRO A 36 -7.49 -5.09 -7.71
N SER A 37 -6.39 -4.45 -7.28
CA SER A 37 -5.36 -5.13 -6.47
C SER A 37 -5.65 -5.06 -4.97
N HIS A 38 -6.62 -4.25 -4.57
CA HIS A 38 -6.91 -3.86 -3.18
C HIS A 38 -5.76 -3.11 -2.49
N ASN A 39 -4.66 -2.79 -3.20
CA ASN A 39 -3.47 -2.17 -2.64
C ASN A 39 -3.62 -0.63 -2.55
N LEU A 40 -4.45 -0.17 -1.62
CA LEU A 40 -4.75 1.25 -1.38
C LEU A 40 -3.53 2.09 -1.01
N PHE A 41 -2.45 1.46 -0.53
CA PHE A 41 -1.27 2.13 0.03
C PHE A 41 -0.04 2.06 -0.89
N GLY A 42 -0.16 1.47 -2.09
CA GLY A 42 0.96 1.34 -3.01
C GLY A 42 2.14 0.56 -2.42
N ILE A 43 1.87 -0.49 -1.63
CA ILE A 43 2.94 -1.30 -1.03
C ILE A 43 3.61 -2.14 -2.12
N LYS A 44 4.89 -1.87 -2.36
CA LYS A 44 5.72 -2.64 -3.29
C LYS A 44 5.92 -4.07 -2.78
N ALA A 45 6.00 -5.01 -3.71
CA ALA A 45 6.40 -6.37 -3.38
C ALA A 45 7.89 -6.41 -3.03
N THR A 46 8.20 -7.10 -1.94
CA THR A 46 9.56 -7.38 -1.47
C THR A 46 9.89 -8.86 -1.71
N ASP A 47 11.16 -9.24 -1.56
CA ASP A 47 11.60 -10.62 -1.86
C ASP A 47 10.91 -11.70 -1.01
N ASP A 48 10.42 -11.34 0.17
CA ASP A 48 9.66 -12.22 1.07
C ASP A 48 8.17 -12.35 0.69
N TRP A 49 7.65 -11.51 -0.21
CA TRP A 49 6.27 -11.58 -0.66
C TRP A 49 6.05 -12.77 -1.60
N GLN A 50 5.20 -13.71 -1.19
CA GLN A 50 4.86 -14.92 -1.96
C GLN A 50 3.48 -14.85 -2.64
N GLY A 51 2.76 -13.74 -2.48
CA GLY A 51 1.43 -13.56 -3.05
C GLY A 51 1.45 -13.06 -4.50
N GLU A 52 0.26 -12.79 -5.04
CA GLU A 52 0.13 -12.22 -6.38
C GLU A 52 0.78 -10.83 -6.45
N THR A 53 1.29 -10.47 -7.64
CA THR A 53 1.90 -9.17 -7.90
C THR A 53 1.39 -8.57 -9.21
N THR A 54 1.47 -7.24 -9.30
CA THR A 54 1.23 -6.51 -10.55
C THR A 54 2.35 -5.51 -10.81
N GLU A 55 2.75 -5.38 -12.07
CA GLU A 55 3.77 -4.39 -12.50
C GLU A 55 3.04 -3.15 -13.04
N VAL A 56 3.36 -1.98 -12.49
CA VAL A 56 2.79 -0.70 -12.92
C VAL A 56 3.90 0.34 -13.11
N THR A 57 3.81 1.13 -14.18
CA THR A 57 4.70 2.27 -14.39
C THR A 57 4.28 3.42 -13.49
N THR A 58 5.11 3.79 -12.53
CA THR A 58 4.92 4.90 -11.60
C THR A 58 5.75 6.11 -12.01
N THR A 59 5.41 7.27 -11.43
CA THR A 59 6.31 8.43 -11.39
C THR A 59 6.90 8.50 -9.99
N GLU A 60 8.21 8.36 -9.87
CA GLU A 60 8.92 8.50 -8.60
C GLU A 60 9.83 9.72 -8.64
N TYR A 61 10.00 10.40 -7.50
CA TYR A 61 10.88 11.56 -7.39
C TYR A 61 12.19 11.13 -6.71
N SER A 62 13.29 11.18 -7.45
CA SER A 62 14.64 10.93 -6.92
C SER A 62 15.45 12.21 -7.00
N ALA A 63 15.97 12.69 -5.86
CA ALA A 63 16.64 14.00 -5.75
C ALA A 63 15.85 15.17 -6.36
N GLY A 64 14.51 15.15 -6.24
CA GLY A 64 13.60 16.16 -6.79
C GLY A 64 13.28 16.00 -8.28
N ILE A 65 13.86 15.02 -8.96
CA ILE A 65 13.64 14.77 -10.39
C ILE A 65 12.60 13.66 -10.56
N ALA A 66 11.54 13.93 -11.33
CA ALA A 66 10.53 12.94 -11.67
C ALA A 66 11.08 11.91 -12.67
N GLN A 67 10.93 10.63 -12.35
CA GLN A 67 11.37 9.51 -13.18
C GLN A 67 10.23 8.52 -13.37
N LYS A 68 10.08 8.01 -14.60
CA LYS A 68 9.17 6.91 -14.88
C LYS A 68 9.86 5.60 -14.58
N VAL A 69 9.34 4.85 -13.61
CA VAL A 69 9.92 3.58 -13.17
C VAL A 69 8.85 2.51 -13.15
N LYS A 70 9.25 1.27 -13.43
CA LYS A 70 8.37 0.11 -13.25
C LYS A 70 8.45 -0.33 -11.79
N GLY A 71 7.32 -0.31 -11.10
CA GLY A 71 7.18 -0.84 -9.75
C GLY A 71 6.43 -2.17 -9.77
N ILE A 72 6.87 -3.11 -8.94
CA ILE A 72 6.15 -4.36 -8.67
C ILE A 72 5.40 -4.15 -7.35
N PHE A 73 4.09 -4.30 -7.37
CA PHE A 73 3.20 -4.07 -6.24
C PHE A 73 2.54 -5.36 -5.79
N LYS A 74 2.32 -5.49 -4.48
CA LYS A 74 1.53 -6.57 -3.91
C LYS A 74 0.09 -6.50 -4.43
N VAL A 75 -0.52 -7.65 -4.72
CA VAL A 75 -1.95 -7.80 -5.00
C VAL A 75 -2.57 -8.57 -3.84
N TYR A 76 -3.61 -8.02 -3.25
CA TYR A 76 -4.32 -8.63 -2.13
C TYR A 76 -5.68 -9.16 -2.58
N HIS A 77 -6.17 -10.18 -1.89
CA HIS A 77 -7.49 -10.77 -2.14
C HIS A 77 -8.63 -9.88 -1.64
N SER A 78 -8.35 -8.97 -0.69
CA SER A 78 -9.34 -8.05 -0.12
C SER A 78 -8.71 -6.79 0.46
N TYR A 79 -9.51 -5.74 0.68
CA TYR A 79 -9.07 -4.55 1.40
C TYR A 79 -8.70 -4.84 2.87
N ASP A 80 -9.33 -5.83 3.50
CA ASP A 80 -8.98 -6.23 4.88
C ASP A 80 -7.56 -6.79 4.97
N GLU A 81 -7.14 -7.56 3.96
CA GLU A 81 -5.77 -8.06 3.85
C GLU A 81 -4.79 -6.90 3.64
N ALA A 82 -5.11 -5.96 2.73
CA ALA A 82 -4.28 -4.77 2.49
C ALA A 82 -4.12 -3.89 3.74
N LEU A 83 -5.20 -3.67 4.49
CA LEU A 83 -5.18 -2.92 5.74
C LEU A 83 -4.34 -3.62 6.82
N SER A 84 -4.40 -4.95 6.87
CA SER A 84 -3.65 -5.76 7.83
C SER A 84 -2.15 -5.77 7.53
N ASP A 85 -1.76 -5.90 6.25
CA ASP A 85 -0.36 -5.81 5.82
C ASP A 85 0.21 -4.41 6.09
N TYR A 86 -0.56 -3.37 5.78
CA TYR A 86 -0.18 -1.98 6.05
C TYR A 86 0.07 -1.71 7.55
N ALA A 87 -0.83 -2.17 8.43
CA ALA A 87 -0.62 -2.02 9.87
C ALA A 87 0.60 -2.82 10.35
N SER A 88 0.81 -4.01 9.82
CA SER A 88 1.97 -4.85 10.13
C SER A 88 3.28 -4.17 9.72
N LEU A 89 3.31 -3.52 8.56
CA LEU A 89 4.46 -2.74 8.08
C LEU A 89 4.81 -1.62 9.07
N LEU A 90 3.82 -0.86 9.54
CA LEU A 90 4.06 0.26 10.46
C LEU A 90 4.51 -0.20 11.86
N ILE A 91 3.98 -1.32 12.36
CA ILE A 91 4.34 -1.83 13.69
C ILE A 91 5.70 -2.50 13.69
N ASN A 92 5.96 -3.34 12.69
CA ASN A 92 7.11 -4.25 12.73
C ASN A 92 8.38 -3.63 12.15
N ASN A 93 8.27 -2.62 11.28
CA ASN A 93 9.43 -1.99 10.69
C ASN A 93 10.00 -0.91 11.63
N PRO A 94 11.24 -1.07 12.15
CA PRO A 94 11.84 -0.14 13.10
C PRO A 94 11.88 1.32 12.62
N ARG A 95 11.86 1.54 11.30
CA ARG A 95 11.83 2.86 10.68
C ARG A 95 10.64 3.72 11.15
N TYR A 96 9.51 3.09 11.48
CA TYR A 96 8.27 3.80 11.81
C TYR A 96 8.00 3.91 13.32
N LYS A 97 8.89 3.42 14.18
CA LYS A 97 8.66 3.40 15.64
C LYS A 97 8.58 4.79 16.30
N ASN A 98 9.13 5.82 15.67
CA ASN A 98 9.30 7.16 16.26
C ASN A 98 8.59 8.27 15.48
N VAL A 99 7.66 7.90 14.59
CA VAL A 99 6.83 8.84 13.81
C VAL A 99 5.48 8.98 14.49
#